data_AF-A0A974ZZU0-F1
#
_entry.id   AF-A0A974ZZU0-F1
#
_cell.length_a   1.000
_cell.length_b   1.000
_cell.length_c   1.000
_cell.angle_alpha   90.00
_cell.angle_beta   90.00
_cell.angle_gamma   90.00
#
_symmetry.space_group_name_H-M   'P 1'
#
loop_
_entity.id
_entity.type
_entity.pdbx_description
1 polymer ?
#
loop_
_entity_poly.entity_id
_entity_poly.type
_entity_poly.pdbx_seq_one_letter_code
_entity_poly.pdbx_strand_id
1 'polypeptide(L)'
;MRHVILSLLLICSIATITTANHCIQPLPEHQFNQLRNSLKPSRSEQFRMNEVLNLVNNYCFNSAQIQSLLFHVQTDHSRITIGKAAFSGVADPHNFYMVYDAFNSFSMAFRLHDIVHNQLIAPIVTPPPVIIQDPVIICEPTPDDFAHILRTIRNESFANDKLSALHLIAPNYCFTVNQIGQIMDAFHFSGGKLSAAKALYDNAIDQHNYYRLVDKIVFRSDKEELRRYINDRRF
;
A
#
# COMPACT_ATOMS: atom_id res chain seq x y z
N MET A 1 63.10 -26.49 41.14
CA MET A 1 62.82 -25.15 40.60
C MET A 1 61.74 -25.30 39.52
N ARG A 2 60.54 -24.77 39.81
CA ARG A 2 59.33 -24.86 38.98
C ARG A 2 59.38 -23.77 37.90
N HIS A 3 59.30 -24.13 36.63
CA HIS A 3 59.03 -23.18 35.55
C HIS A 3 57.62 -23.43 35.01
N VAL A 4 56.68 -22.61 35.49
CA VAL A 4 55.32 -22.48 34.99
C VAL A 4 55.36 -21.43 33.88
N ILE A 5 55.21 -21.84 32.63
CA ILE A 5 55.04 -20.91 31.51
C ILE A 5 53.53 -20.66 31.36
N LEU A 6 53.12 -19.47 31.78
CA LEU A 6 51.75 -18.97 31.75
C LEU A 6 51.41 -18.56 30.31
N SER A 7 50.84 -19.47 29.52
CA SER A 7 50.31 -19.14 28.19
C SER A 7 48.98 -18.39 28.33
N LEU A 8 49.03 -17.07 28.19
CA LEU A 8 47.87 -16.18 28.17
C LEU A 8 47.03 -16.49 26.91
N LEU A 9 45.97 -17.28 27.05
CA LEU A 9 44.93 -17.45 26.03
C LEU A 9 44.10 -16.16 26.00
N LEU A 10 44.40 -15.30 25.03
CA LEU A 10 43.57 -14.15 24.68
C LEU A 10 42.27 -14.67 24.07
N ILE A 11 41.25 -14.85 24.91
CA ILE A 11 39.90 -15.19 24.46
C ILE A 11 39.36 -13.94 23.76
N CYS A 12 39.51 -13.90 22.44
CA CYS A 12 38.81 -12.96 21.59
C CYS A 12 37.33 -13.35 21.58
N SER A 13 36.60 -12.85 22.57
CA SER A 13 35.14 -12.88 22.57
C SER A 13 34.68 -11.93 21.48
N ILE A 14 34.57 -12.44 20.24
CA ILE A 14 33.79 -11.75 19.21
C ILE A 14 32.35 -11.80 19.72
N ALA A 15 31.94 -10.77 20.44
CA ALA A 15 30.54 -10.46 20.60
C ALA A 15 30.02 -10.20 19.20
N THR A 16 29.41 -11.21 18.59
CA THR A 16 28.59 -11.03 17.41
C THR A 16 27.49 -10.09 17.83
N ILE A 17 27.61 -8.82 17.43
CA ILE A 17 26.52 -7.88 17.48
C ILE A 17 25.47 -8.46 16.54
N THR A 18 24.47 -9.15 17.10
CA THR A 18 23.25 -9.50 16.39
C THR A 18 22.51 -8.19 16.17
N THR A 19 22.91 -7.44 15.15
CA THR A 19 22.08 -6.38 14.61
C THR A 19 20.77 -7.02 14.21
N ALA A 20 19.65 -6.48 14.72
CA ALA A 20 18.31 -6.91 14.35
C ALA A 20 18.28 -7.13 12.82
N ASN A 21 18.00 -8.37 12.41
CA ASN A 21 17.92 -8.77 11.01
C ASN A 21 16.77 -7.99 10.36
N HIS A 22 17.07 -6.78 9.91
CA HIS A 22 16.20 -6.08 8.98
C HIS A 22 16.18 -6.94 7.72
N CYS A 23 14.97 -7.27 7.27
CA CYS A 23 14.76 -8.07 6.07
C CYS A 23 15.30 -7.26 4.88
N ILE A 24 16.52 -7.57 4.42
CA ILE A 24 17.17 -6.86 3.29
C ILE A 24 17.07 -7.67 2.00
N GLN A 25 16.96 -9.00 2.10
CA GLN A 25 16.96 -9.91 0.96
C GLN A 25 15.76 -10.86 1.04
N PRO A 26 14.73 -10.66 0.21
CA PRO A 26 13.55 -11.51 0.22
C PRO A 26 13.91 -12.94 -0.20
N LEU A 27 13.12 -13.90 0.27
CA LEU A 27 13.32 -15.30 -0.03
C LEU A 27 13.37 -15.54 -1.55
N PRO A 28 14.34 -16.32 -2.07
CA PRO A 28 14.42 -16.62 -3.50
C PRO A 28 13.15 -17.32 -4.00
N GLU A 29 12.75 -17.00 -5.23
CA GLU A 29 11.45 -17.40 -5.79
C GLU A 29 11.21 -18.91 -5.76
N HIS A 30 12.23 -19.73 -6.01
CA HIS A 30 12.09 -21.19 -5.89
C HIS A 30 11.72 -21.65 -4.48
N GLN A 31 12.41 -21.11 -3.45
CA GLN A 31 12.15 -21.45 -2.05
C GLN A 31 10.78 -20.92 -1.61
N PHE A 32 10.42 -19.71 -2.06
CA PHE A 32 9.10 -19.14 -1.84
C PHE A 32 7.99 -20.04 -2.41
N ASN A 33 8.13 -20.49 -3.66
CA ASN A 33 7.17 -21.38 -4.29
C ASN A 33 7.01 -22.71 -3.55
N GLN A 34 8.10 -23.28 -3.01
CA GLN A 34 8.03 -24.48 -2.19
C GLN A 34 7.22 -24.25 -0.90
N LEU A 35 7.48 -23.16 -0.17
CA LEU A 35 6.73 -22.81 1.03
C LEU A 35 5.26 -22.55 0.71
N ARG A 36 4.98 -21.76 -0.32
CA ARG A 36 3.61 -21.45 -0.74
C ARG A 36 2.82 -22.70 -1.11
N ASN A 37 3.42 -23.61 -1.88
CA ASN A 37 2.78 -24.86 -2.31
C ASN A 37 2.50 -25.82 -1.14
N SER A 38 3.15 -25.64 0.02
CA SER A 38 2.85 -26.42 1.22
C SER A 38 1.53 -26.03 1.91
N LEU A 39 1.01 -24.82 1.62
CA LEU A 39 -0.23 -24.30 2.19
C LEU A 39 -1.45 -25.00 1.57
N LYS A 40 -2.18 -25.77 2.39
CA LYS A 40 -3.31 -26.59 1.92
C LYS A 40 -4.65 -25.82 1.96
N PRO A 41 -5.36 -25.68 0.83
CA PRO A 41 -6.63 -24.92 0.77
C PRO A 41 -7.80 -25.61 1.50
N SER A 42 -7.73 -26.92 1.75
CA SER A 42 -8.78 -27.69 2.45
C SER A 42 -8.81 -27.50 3.97
N ARG A 43 -7.90 -26.68 4.53
CA ARG A 43 -7.82 -26.41 5.96
C ARG A 43 -8.82 -25.34 6.40
N SER A 44 -9.13 -25.31 7.70
CA SER A 44 -9.96 -24.25 8.27
C SER A 44 -9.28 -22.89 8.13
N GLU A 45 -10.08 -21.82 8.07
CA GLU A 45 -9.58 -20.45 7.92
C GLU A 45 -8.57 -20.08 9.01
N GLN A 46 -8.88 -20.39 10.27
CA GLN A 46 -7.98 -20.14 11.40
C GLN A 46 -6.63 -20.85 11.23
N PHE A 47 -6.63 -22.10 10.75
CA PHE A 47 -5.41 -22.86 10.53
C PHE A 47 -4.57 -22.25 9.41
N ARG A 48 -5.20 -21.90 8.29
CA ARG A 48 -4.54 -21.23 7.15
C ARG A 48 -3.91 -19.91 7.58
N MET A 49 -4.65 -19.10 8.34
CA MET A 49 -4.13 -17.84 8.89
C MET A 49 -2.90 -18.08 9.77
N ASN A 50 -2.96 -19.05 10.69
CA ASN A 50 -1.84 -19.37 11.57
C ASN A 50 -0.60 -19.87 10.81
N GLU A 51 -0.79 -20.67 9.75
CA GLU A 51 0.31 -21.12 8.88
C GLU A 51 0.98 -19.93 8.20
N VAL A 52 0.20 -19.03 7.59
CA VAL A 52 0.74 -17.84 6.93
C VAL A 52 1.41 -16.89 7.92
N LEU A 53 0.80 -16.67 9.10
CA LEU A 53 1.41 -15.90 10.19
C LEU A 53 2.77 -16.48 10.60
N ASN A 54 2.86 -17.80 10.72
CA ASN A 54 4.13 -18.46 11.03
C ASN A 54 5.17 -18.22 9.92
N LEU A 55 4.78 -18.21 8.66
CA LEU A 55 5.71 -17.90 7.57
C LEU A 55 6.23 -16.46 7.68
N VAL A 56 5.34 -15.45 7.74
CA VAL A 56 5.75 -14.03 7.70
C VAL A 56 6.55 -13.59 8.93
N ASN A 57 6.42 -14.31 10.05
CA ASN A 57 7.21 -14.05 11.26
C ASN A 57 8.62 -14.68 11.22
N ASN A 58 8.85 -15.70 10.40
CA ASN A 58 10.10 -16.47 10.40
C ASN A 58 10.94 -16.30 9.14
N TYR A 59 10.38 -15.73 8.08
CA TYR A 59 11.06 -15.54 6.79
C TYR A 59 10.95 -14.09 6.31
N CYS A 60 11.93 -13.69 5.51
CA CYS A 60 11.98 -12.39 4.86
C CYS A 60 11.27 -12.48 3.51
N PHE A 61 10.23 -11.67 3.31
CA PHE A 61 9.44 -11.63 2.06
C PHE A 61 9.39 -10.21 1.50
N ASN A 62 9.25 -10.10 0.18
CA ASN A 62 8.86 -8.84 -0.44
C ASN A 62 7.33 -8.70 -0.49
N SER A 63 6.86 -7.52 -0.85
CA SER A 63 5.44 -7.14 -0.85
C SER A 63 4.62 -8.00 -1.81
N ALA A 64 5.17 -8.38 -2.96
CA ALA A 64 4.52 -9.28 -3.91
C ALA A 64 4.37 -10.72 -3.36
N GLN A 65 5.36 -11.22 -2.64
CA GLN A 65 5.31 -12.54 -1.98
C GLN A 65 4.27 -12.54 -0.85
N ILE A 66 4.22 -11.47 -0.05
CA ILE A 66 3.19 -11.31 0.99
C ILE A 66 1.79 -11.28 0.37
N GLN A 67 1.59 -10.50 -0.70
CA GLN A 67 0.34 -10.49 -1.46
C GLN A 67 -0.04 -11.91 -1.91
N SER A 68 0.92 -12.66 -2.48
CA SER A 68 0.68 -14.05 -2.89
C SER A 68 0.29 -14.96 -1.72
N LEU A 69 0.85 -14.78 -0.53
CA LEU A 69 0.47 -15.52 0.67
C LEU A 69 -0.94 -15.15 1.17
N LEU A 70 -1.36 -13.89 1.04
CA LEU A 70 -2.70 -13.45 1.44
C LEU A 70 -3.82 -14.06 0.60
N PHE A 71 -3.56 -14.47 -0.64
CA PHE A 71 -4.52 -15.27 -1.42
C PHE A 71 -4.75 -16.68 -0.84
N HIS A 72 -3.89 -17.14 0.08
CA HIS A 72 -4.08 -18.39 0.81
C HIS A 72 -4.92 -18.24 2.09
N VAL A 73 -5.62 -17.13 2.32
CA VAL A 73 -6.69 -17.02 3.34
C VAL A 73 -7.98 -16.47 2.72
N GLN A 74 -9.13 -16.77 3.31
CA GLN A 74 -10.45 -16.42 2.74
C GLN A 74 -10.92 -15.03 3.14
N THR A 75 -10.69 -14.65 4.40
CA THR A 75 -11.30 -13.48 5.00
C THR A 75 -10.36 -12.30 5.05
N ASP A 76 -10.89 -11.11 4.81
CA ASP A 76 -10.13 -9.87 4.96
C ASP A 76 -9.66 -9.65 6.41
N HIS A 77 -10.37 -10.19 7.39
CA HIS A 77 -9.93 -10.14 8.79
C HIS A 77 -8.58 -10.86 8.99
N SER A 78 -8.43 -12.07 8.44
CA SER A 78 -7.16 -12.79 8.44
C SER A 78 -6.09 -12.06 7.65
N ARG A 79 -6.44 -11.46 6.51
CA ARG A 79 -5.53 -10.66 5.69
C ARG A 79 -4.99 -9.43 6.42
N ILE A 80 -5.84 -8.69 7.14
CA ILE A 80 -5.38 -7.58 8.01
C ILE A 80 -4.39 -8.11 9.05
N THR A 81 -4.75 -9.21 9.73
CA THR A 81 -3.93 -9.77 10.82
C THR A 81 -2.53 -10.14 10.32
N ILE A 82 -2.45 -10.81 9.17
CA ILE A 82 -1.19 -11.18 8.53
C ILE A 82 -0.44 -9.94 8.03
N GLY A 83 -1.12 -9.03 7.33
CA GLY A 83 -0.51 -7.81 6.78
C GLY A 83 0.14 -6.95 7.86
N LYS A 84 -0.53 -6.81 9.02
CA LYS A 84 0.04 -6.11 10.18
C LYS A 84 1.33 -6.76 10.70
N ALA A 85 1.36 -8.09 10.77
CA ALA A 85 2.54 -8.82 11.23
C ALA A 85 3.68 -8.74 10.22
N ALA A 86 3.36 -8.76 8.92
CA ALA A 86 4.34 -8.76 7.84
C ALA A 86 4.97 -7.37 7.61
N PHE A 87 4.25 -6.27 7.89
CA PHE A 87 4.71 -4.91 7.57
C PHE A 87 6.04 -4.53 8.22
N SER A 88 6.29 -4.94 9.47
CA SER A 88 7.55 -4.62 10.16
C SER A 88 8.76 -5.38 9.61
N GLY A 89 8.53 -6.47 8.86
CA GLY A 89 9.57 -7.38 8.37
C GLY A 89 9.59 -7.54 6.86
N VAL A 90 8.90 -6.69 6.09
CA VAL A 90 8.90 -6.74 4.62
C VAL A 90 10.20 -6.16 4.05
N ALA A 91 10.72 -6.78 2.98
CA ALA A 91 11.98 -6.38 2.36
C ALA A 91 11.91 -5.02 1.65
N ASP A 92 10.75 -4.68 1.12
CA ASP A 92 10.50 -3.50 0.28
C ASP A 92 9.26 -2.73 0.77
N PRO A 93 9.31 -2.10 1.97
CA PRO A 93 8.14 -1.47 2.59
C PRO A 93 7.49 -0.37 1.75
N HIS A 94 8.24 0.29 0.87
CA HIS A 94 7.71 1.26 -0.10
C HIS A 94 6.71 0.64 -1.08
N ASN A 95 6.82 -0.66 -1.36
CA ASN A 95 5.92 -1.41 -2.26
C ASN A 95 4.77 -2.10 -1.51
N PHE A 96 4.62 -1.87 -0.20
CA PHE A 96 3.66 -2.62 0.61
C PHE A 96 2.20 -2.38 0.20
N TYR A 97 1.93 -1.30 -0.53
CA TYR A 97 0.61 -1.04 -1.13
C TYR A 97 0.12 -2.19 -2.03
N MET A 98 1.03 -2.98 -2.63
CA MET A 98 0.68 -4.16 -3.43
C MET A 98 -0.14 -5.18 -2.64
N VAL A 99 0.04 -5.25 -1.32
CA VAL A 99 -0.66 -6.19 -0.44
C VAL A 99 -2.17 -5.89 -0.38
N TYR A 100 -2.59 -4.65 -0.65
CA TYR A 100 -3.99 -4.23 -0.60
C TYR A 100 -4.85 -4.90 -1.67
N ASP A 101 -4.27 -5.25 -2.82
CA ASP A 101 -4.94 -5.98 -3.91
C ASP A 101 -5.37 -7.41 -3.51
N ALA A 102 -4.86 -7.94 -2.39
CA ALA A 102 -5.28 -9.25 -1.90
C ALA A 102 -6.61 -9.23 -1.15
N PHE A 103 -7.15 -8.04 -0.84
CA PHE A 103 -8.38 -7.87 -0.08
C PHE A 103 -9.62 -7.95 -0.97
N ASN A 104 -10.73 -8.47 -0.43
CA ASN A 104 -12.01 -8.47 -1.12
C ASN A 104 -12.75 -7.13 -0.94
N SER A 105 -12.49 -6.42 0.16
CA SER A 105 -13.12 -5.15 0.50
C SER A 105 -12.07 -4.05 0.65
N PHE A 106 -12.26 -2.94 -0.09
CA PHE A 106 -11.45 -1.75 0.10
C PHE A 106 -11.48 -1.22 1.54
N SER A 107 -12.63 -1.26 2.21
CA SER A 107 -12.74 -0.81 3.61
C SER A 107 -11.75 -1.53 4.53
N MET A 108 -11.50 -2.82 4.27
CA MET A 108 -10.55 -3.63 5.04
C MET A 108 -9.11 -3.40 4.60
N ALA A 109 -8.86 -3.22 3.30
CA ALA A 109 -7.54 -2.82 2.79
C ALA A 109 -7.12 -1.45 3.35
N PHE A 110 -8.03 -0.47 3.32
CA PHE A 110 -7.85 0.86 3.90
C PHE A 110 -7.60 0.79 5.41
N ARG A 111 -8.31 -0.09 6.12
CA ARG A 111 -8.03 -0.32 7.54
C ARG A 111 -6.62 -0.85 7.78
N LEU A 112 -6.11 -1.75 6.93
CA LEU A 112 -4.71 -2.17 7.02
C LEU A 112 -3.77 -0.99 6.73
N HIS A 113 -4.02 -0.20 5.67
CA HIS A 113 -3.26 1.01 5.36
C HIS A 113 -3.15 1.94 6.56
N ASP A 114 -4.29 2.30 7.16
CA ASP A 114 -4.35 3.19 8.32
C ASP A 114 -3.55 2.63 9.51
N ILE A 115 -3.59 1.31 9.73
CA ILE A 115 -2.80 0.67 10.79
C ILE A 115 -1.30 0.75 10.52
N VAL A 116 -0.85 0.40 9.32
CA VAL A 116 0.59 0.32 9.00
C VAL A 116 1.21 1.70 8.80
N HIS A 117 0.44 2.67 8.32
CA HIS A 117 0.88 4.05 8.20
C HIS A 117 1.00 4.72 9.58
N ASN A 118 0.05 4.48 10.48
CA ASN A 118 0.14 4.96 11.87
C ASN A 118 1.24 4.26 12.68
N GLN A 119 1.65 3.03 12.31
CA GLN A 119 2.82 2.36 12.90
C GLN A 119 4.15 3.06 12.57
N LEU A 120 4.20 3.88 11.50
CA LEU A 120 5.35 4.75 11.22
C LEU A 120 5.40 5.99 12.13
N ILE A 121 4.36 6.24 12.95
CA ILE A 121 4.19 7.42 13.82
C ILE A 121 4.19 7.04 15.33
N ALA A 122 4.76 5.90 15.71
CA ALA A 122 4.90 5.54 17.14
C ALA A 122 5.92 6.46 17.87
N PRO A 123 5.73 6.76 19.16
CA PRO A 123 6.33 7.92 19.83
C PRO A 123 7.86 7.83 19.91
N ILE A 124 8.47 8.84 19.31
CA ILE A 124 9.88 9.26 19.37
C ILE A 124 10.59 8.85 20.68
N VAL A 125 11.37 7.76 20.63
CA VAL A 125 12.61 7.66 21.41
C VAL A 125 13.71 8.09 20.44
N THR A 126 14.28 9.26 20.73
CA THR A 126 15.02 10.16 19.83
C THR A 126 16.05 9.48 18.90
N PRO A 127 15.85 9.51 17.56
CA PRO A 127 16.90 9.18 16.61
C PRO A 127 17.71 10.42 16.17
N PRO A 128 18.94 10.22 15.64
CA PRO A 128 19.82 11.26 15.09
C PRO A 128 19.15 12.06 13.95
N PRO A 129 19.72 13.22 13.52
CA PRO A 129 19.04 14.20 12.68
C PRO A 129 18.44 13.57 11.41
N VAL A 130 17.11 13.49 11.38
CA VAL A 130 16.34 13.06 10.22
C VAL A 130 16.46 14.16 9.17
N ILE A 131 17.08 13.86 8.02
CA ILE A 131 16.87 14.65 6.81
C ILE A 131 15.41 14.39 6.41
N ILE A 132 14.52 15.33 6.70
CA ILE A 132 13.13 15.26 6.28
C ILE A 132 13.13 15.32 4.75
N GLN A 133 12.96 14.19 4.07
CA GLN A 133 12.59 14.18 2.67
C GLN A 133 11.09 14.45 2.61
N ASP A 134 10.72 15.58 2.02
CA ASP A 134 9.33 15.92 1.75
C ASP A 134 8.62 14.77 1.00
N PRO A 135 7.33 14.54 1.24
CA PRO A 135 6.57 13.52 0.53
C PRO A 135 6.71 13.74 -0.98
N VAL A 136 7.25 12.74 -1.68
CA VAL A 136 7.49 12.81 -3.13
C VAL A 136 6.14 12.69 -3.84
N ILE A 137 5.60 13.80 -4.32
CA ILE A 137 4.38 13.82 -5.14
C ILE A 137 4.74 13.39 -6.57
N ILE A 138 4.08 12.35 -7.07
CA ILE A 138 4.30 11.81 -8.42
C ILE A 138 3.34 12.49 -9.39
N CYS A 139 3.79 13.54 -10.09
CA CYS A 139 2.92 14.29 -11.02
C CYS A 139 2.79 13.70 -12.43
N GLU A 140 3.55 12.66 -12.73
CA GLU A 140 3.49 11.95 -14.00
C GLU A 140 3.57 10.45 -13.72
N PRO A 141 2.46 9.83 -13.23
CA PRO A 141 2.44 8.39 -12.99
C PRO A 141 2.75 7.66 -14.29
N THR A 142 3.57 6.61 -14.20
CA THR A 142 3.85 5.77 -15.36
C THR A 142 2.55 5.14 -15.88
N PRO A 143 2.50 4.69 -17.15
CA PRO A 143 1.32 4.00 -17.67
C PRO A 143 0.88 2.81 -16.81
N ASP A 144 1.84 2.06 -16.25
CA ASP A 144 1.59 0.92 -15.37
C ASP A 144 1.04 1.35 -14.00
N ASP A 145 1.61 2.39 -13.40
CA ASP A 145 1.11 2.94 -12.13
C ASP A 145 -0.32 3.47 -12.29
N PHE A 146 -0.57 4.23 -13.36
CA PHE A 146 -1.91 4.74 -13.63
C PHE A 146 -2.91 3.61 -13.91
N ALA A 147 -2.52 2.58 -14.65
CA ALA A 147 -3.35 1.40 -14.89
C ALA A 147 -3.67 0.66 -13.59
N HIS A 148 -2.70 0.54 -12.67
CA HIS A 148 -2.91 -0.03 -11.35
C HIS A 148 -3.90 0.79 -10.54
N ILE A 149 -3.70 2.11 -10.42
CA ILE A 149 -4.60 3.03 -9.72
C ILE A 149 -6.04 2.89 -10.26
N LEU A 150 -6.19 2.93 -11.58
CA LEU A 150 -7.50 2.84 -12.22
C LEU A 150 -8.16 1.48 -11.98
N ARG A 151 -7.39 0.39 -11.95
CA ARG A 151 -7.88 -0.95 -11.61
C ARG A 151 -8.33 -1.02 -10.15
N THR A 152 -7.55 -0.50 -9.20
CA THR A 152 -7.91 -0.45 -7.78
C THR A 152 -9.26 0.24 -7.57
N ILE A 153 -9.48 1.39 -8.22
CA ILE A 153 -10.76 2.10 -8.14
C ILE A 153 -11.88 1.31 -8.86
N ARG A 154 -11.60 0.68 -10.01
CA ARG A 154 -12.63 -0.06 -10.75
C ARG A 154 -13.12 -1.32 -10.05
N ASN A 155 -12.24 -2.00 -9.30
CA ASN A 155 -12.56 -3.24 -8.60
C ASN A 155 -13.60 -3.08 -7.49
N GLU A 156 -13.77 -1.86 -6.97
CA GLU A 156 -14.81 -1.60 -5.97
C GLU A 156 -16.22 -1.61 -6.56
N SER A 157 -17.16 -2.21 -5.83
CA SER A 157 -18.54 -2.36 -6.29
C SER A 157 -19.40 -1.11 -6.05
N PHE A 158 -19.17 -0.40 -4.93
CA PHE A 158 -19.98 0.75 -4.53
C PHE A 158 -19.23 2.07 -4.71
N ALA A 159 -19.97 3.14 -5.02
CA ALA A 159 -19.39 4.47 -5.26
C ALA A 159 -18.60 5.01 -4.06
N ASN A 160 -19.06 4.75 -2.83
CA ASN A 160 -18.37 5.21 -1.62
C ASN A 160 -17.01 4.52 -1.43
N ASP A 161 -16.92 3.23 -1.73
CA ASP A 161 -15.66 2.48 -1.66
C ASP A 161 -14.68 2.96 -2.74
N LYS A 162 -15.18 3.20 -3.96
CA LYS A 162 -14.40 3.84 -5.04
C LYS A 162 -13.84 5.20 -4.64
N LEU A 163 -14.65 6.04 -4.00
CA LEU A 163 -14.20 7.35 -3.51
C LEU A 163 -13.18 7.21 -2.39
N SER A 164 -13.36 6.23 -1.51
CA SER A 164 -12.40 5.97 -0.42
C SER A 164 -11.04 5.52 -0.98
N ALA A 165 -11.04 4.68 -2.02
CA ALA A 165 -9.83 4.31 -2.79
C ALA A 165 -9.17 5.51 -3.43
N LEU A 166 -9.98 6.37 -4.05
CA LEU A 166 -9.49 7.59 -4.66
C LEU A 166 -8.84 8.52 -3.62
N HIS A 167 -9.48 8.76 -2.48
CA HIS A 167 -8.96 9.63 -1.43
C HIS A 167 -7.67 9.12 -0.78
N LEU A 168 -7.45 7.81 -0.79
CA LEU A 168 -6.21 7.22 -0.32
C LEU A 168 -5.04 7.49 -1.29
N ILE A 169 -5.32 7.37 -2.59
CA ILE A 169 -4.28 7.42 -3.62
C ILE A 169 -3.97 8.86 -4.02
N ALA A 170 -5.00 9.69 -4.18
CA ALA A 170 -4.89 11.03 -4.75
C ALA A 170 -3.79 11.91 -4.10
N PRO A 171 -3.59 11.95 -2.77
CA PRO A 171 -2.58 12.84 -2.16
C PRO A 171 -1.15 12.62 -2.66
N ASN A 172 -0.82 11.42 -3.16
CA ASN A 172 0.53 11.07 -3.61
C ASN A 172 0.75 11.29 -5.12
N TYR A 173 -0.28 11.65 -5.87
CA TYR A 173 -0.24 11.70 -7.32
C TYR A 173 -0.84 12.99 -7.90
N CYS A 174 -0.29 13.44 -9.02
CA CYS A 174 -0.94 14.38 -9.91
C CYS A 174 -1.37 13.65 -11.18
N PHE A 175 -2.44 14.12 -11.81
CA PHE A 175 -3.04 13.48 -12.98
C PHE A 175 -3.31 14.52 -14.06
N THR A 176 -3.23 14.11 -15.31
CA THR A 176 -3.82 14.88 -16.41
C THR A 176 -5.34 14.87 -16.30
N VAL A 177 -6.00 15.90 -16.82
CA VAL A 177 -7.47 15.97 -16.96
C VAL A 177 -7.99 14.74 -17.73
N ASN A 178 -7.23 14.21 -18.69
CA ASN A 178 -7.61 12.96 -19.36
C ASN A 178 -7.64 11.77 -18.39
N GLN A 179 -6.59 11.57 -17.60
CA GLN A 179 -6.52 10.53 -16.57
C GLN A 179 -7.63 10.69 -15.52
N ILE A 180 -7.89 11.91 -15.05
CA ILE A 180 -9.02 12.21 -14.15
C ILE A 180 -10.35 11.81 -14.81
N GLY A 181 -10.49 12.10 -16.10
CA GLY A 181 -11.65 11.69 -16.88
C GLY A 181 -11.84 10.16 -16.95
N GLN A 182 -10.75 9.40 -17.02
CA GLN A 182 -10.81 7.93 -16.97
C GLN A 182 -11.16 7.41 -15.58
N ILE A 183 -10.69 8.07 -14.52
CA ILE A 183 -11.09 7.79 -13.13
C ILE A 183 -12.58 8.08 -12.93
N MET A 184 -13.09 9.21 -13.44
CA MET A 184 -14.53 9.52 -13.40
C MET A 184 -15.36 8.44 -14.09
N ASP A 185 -14.87 7.85 -15.18
CA ASP A 185 -15.59 6.77 -15.88
C ASP A 185 -15.64 5.45 -15.09
N ALA A 186 -14.90 5.30 -13.99
CA ALA A 186 -15.08 4.20 -13.06
C ALA A 186 -16.38 4.28 -12.23
N PHE A 187 -17.08 5.43 -12.25
CA PHE A 187 -18.33 5.66 -11.56
C PHE A 187 -19.53 5.58 -12.51
N HIS A 188 -20.55 4.83 -12.13
CA HIS A 188 -21.74 4.64 -12.97
C HIS A 188 -22.64 5.89 -13.01
N PHE A 189 -22.90 6.50 -11.84
CA PHE A 189 -23.81 7.64 -11.71
C PHE A 189 -23.07 8.98 -11.67
N SER A 190 -23.70 10.01 -12.22
CA SER A 190 -23.16 11.39 -12.30
C SER A 190 -22.72 11.94 -10.94
N GLY A 191 -23.44 11.65 -9.84
CA GLY A 191 -23.05 12.08 -8.51
C GLY A 191 -21.68 11.53 -8.07
N GLY A 192 -21.39 10.26 -8.36
CA GLY A 192 -20.07 9.67 -8.11
C GLY A 192 -18.98 10.30 -8.98
N LYS A 193 -19.29 10.57 -10.25
CA LYS A 193 -18.37 11.28 -11.17
C LYS A 193 -18.05 12.69 -10.68
N LEU A 194 -19.06 13.42 -10.20
CA LEU A 194 -18.92 14.76 -9.64
C LEU A 194 -18.04 14.74 -8.38
N SER A 195 -18.28 13.82 -7.45
CA SER A 195 -17.45 13.68 -6.25
C SER A 195 -16.00 13.36 -6.58
N ALA A 196 -15.75 12.45 -7.52
CA ALA A 196 -14.39 12.13 -7.99
C ALA A 196 -13.72 13.35 -8.65
N ALA A 197 -14.45 14.07 -9.50
CA ALA A 197 -13.95 15.29 -10.14
C ALA A 197 -13.64 16.40 -9.12
N LYS A 198 -14.40 16.53 -8.03
CA LYS A 198 -14.03 17.50 -6.99
C LYS A 198 -12.81 17.06 -6.20
N ALA A 199 -12.73 15.77 -5.86
CA ALA A 199 -11.63 15.20 -5.08
C ALA A 199 -10.27 15.34 -5.79
N LEU A 200 -10.24 15.33 -7.13
CA LEU A 200 -9.03 15.37 -7.94
C LEU A 200 -8.67 16.76 -8.50
N TYR A 201 -9.44 17.81 -8.17
CA TYR A 201 -9.24 19.14 -8.77
C TYR A 201 -7.85 19.73 -8.49
N ASP A 202 -7.34 19.54 -7.27
CA ASP A 202 -6.03 20.05 -6.85
C ASP A 202 -4.88 19.16 -7.35
N ASN A 203 -5.18 17.93 -7.77
CA ASN A 203 -4.23 16.98 -8.34
C ASN A 203 -4.06 17.16 -9.85
N ALA A 204 -4.80 18.07 -10.50
CA ALA A 204 -4.79 18.21 -11.94
C ALA A 204 -3.59 19.03 -12.45
N ILE A 205 -2.69 18.41 -13.23
CA ILE A 205 -1.50 19.11 -13.75
C ILE A 205 -1.84 20.12 -14.85
N ASP A 206 -2.89 19.86 -15.63
CA ASP A 206 -3.38 20.71 -16.72
C ASP A 206 -4.75 21.29 -16.38
N GLN A 207 -4.88 21.89 -15.20
CA GLN A 207 -6.12 22.44 -14.63
C GLN A 207 -6.87 23.42 -15.57
N HIS A 208 -6.18 24.09 -16.49
CA HIS A 208 -6.83 24.92 -17.52
C HIS A 208 -7.76 24.13 -18.45
N ASN A 209 -7.57 22.81 -18.58
CA ASN A 209 -8.42 21.89 -19.35
C ASN A 209 -9.58 21.29 -18.54
N TYR A 210 -9.71 21.58 -17.24
CA TYR A 210 -10.66 20.88 -16.34
C TYR A 210 -12.13 20.97 -16.79
N TYR A 211 -12.49 22.05 -17.50
CA TYR A 211 -13.82 22.25 -18.06
C TYR A 211 -14.28 21.10 -18.97
N ARG A 212 -13.34 20.34 -19.58
CA ARG A 212 -13.63 19.18 -20.44
C ARG A 212 -14.30 18.03 -19.68
N LEU A 213 -14.10 17.95 -18.36
CA LEU A 213 -14.71 16.91 -17.52
C LEU A 213 -16.22 17.07 -17.34
N VAL A 214 -16.75 18.29 -17.57
CA VAL A 214 -18.19 18.56 -17.49
C VAL A 214 -18.98 17.69 -18.48
N ASP A 215 -18.40 17.36 -19.63
CA ASP A 215 -19.05 16.53 -20.64
C ASP A 215 -19.17 15.06 -20.25
N LYS A 216 -18.42 14.61 -19.23
CA LYS A 216 -18.53 13.25 -18.67
C LYS A 216 -19.68 13.07 -17.68
N ILE A 217 -20.27 14.17 -17.21
CA ILE A 217 -21.43 14.17 -16.32
C ILE A 217 -22.70 14.14 -17.17
N VAL A 218 -23.71 13.37 -16.77
CA VAL A 218 -24.97 13.29 -17.54
C VAL A 218 -26.00 14.27 -17.02
N PHE A 219 -26.23 14.31 -15.70
CA PHE A 219 -27.26 15.15 -15.10
C PHE A 219 -26.89 16.63 -15.13
N ARG A 220 -27.85 17.48 -15.53
CA ARG A 220 -27.66 18.91 -15.66
C ARG A 220 -27.27 19.58 -14.32
N SER A 221 -27.90 19.18 -13.22
CA SER A 221 -27.58 19.67 -11.87
C SER A 221 -26.10 19.50 -11.55
N ASP A 222 -25.57 18.31 -11.81
CA ASP A 222 -24.19 17.94 -11.48
C ASP A 222 -23.20 18.66 -12.41
N LYS A 223 -23.58 18.90 -13.67
CA LYS A 223 -22.79 19.74 -14.61
C LYS A 223 -22.68 21.17 -14.10
N GLU A 224 -23.80 21.76 -13.68
CA GLU A 224 -23.83 23.12 -13.14
C GLU A 224 -23.06 23.21 -11.83
N GLU A 225 -23.10 22.18 -10.99
CA GLU A 225 -22.31 22.10 -9.77
C GLU A 225 -20.81 22.00 -10.03
N LEU A 226 -20.37 21.15 -10.97
CA LEU A 226 -18.96 21.09 -11.34
C LEU A 226 -18.46 22.42 -11.94
N ARG A 227 -19.26 23.06 -12.80
CA ARG A 227 -18.92 24.37 -13.35
C ARG A 227 -18.74 25.44 -12.27
N ARG A 228 -19.67 25.50 -11.31
CA ARG A 228 -19.55 26.41 -10.15
C ARG A 228 -18.26 26.15 -9.38
N TYR A 229 -18.02 24.89 -9.03
CA TYR A 229 -16.81 24.49 -8.30
C TYR A 229 -15.51 24.90 -9.02
N ILE A 230 -15.42 24.71 -10.35
CA ILE A 230 -14.25 25.13 -11.14
C ILE A 230 -14.10 26.66 -11.13
N ASN A 231 -15.20 27.40 -11.30
CA ASN A 231 -15.17 28.87 -11.35
C ASN A 231 -14.75 29.48 -10.01
N ASP A 232 -15.25 28.94 -8.90
CA ASP A 232 -14.98 29.43 -7.54
C ASP A 232 -13.50 29.27 -7.16
N ARG A 233 -12.80 28.31 -7.77
CA ARG A 233 -11.39 27.98 -7.48
C ARG A 233 -10.42 28.52 -8.53
N ARG A 234 -10.91 29.31 -9.50
CA ARG A 234 -10.10 29.91 -10.56
C ARG A 234 -9.52 31.28 -10.17
N PHE A 235 -9.81 31.75 -8.96
CA PHE A 235 -9.41 33.05 -8.41
C PHE A 235 -8.86 32.91 -6.99
#